data_AF-A0A7I7YS62-F1
#
_entry.id   AF-A0A7I7YS62-F1
#
_cell.length_a   1.000
_cell.length_b   1.000
_cell.length_c   1.000
_cell.angle_alpha   90.00
_cell.angle_beta   90.00
_cell.angle_gamma   90.00
#
_symmetry.space_group_name_H-M   'P 1'
#
loop_
_entity.id
_entity.type
_entity.pdbx_description
1 polymer ?
#
loop_
_entity_poly.entity_id
_entity_poly.type
_entity_poly.pdbx_seq_one_letter_code
_entity_poly.pdbx_strand_id
1 'polypeptide(L)' 'MEDESIYSAVDARTAERIADAPLPTRGTLRLRQNLVFQSWRFVSINLKMMRIIHSGHG' A
#
# COMPACT_ATOMS: atom_id res chain seq x y z
N MET A 1 13.71 -1.83 34.93
CA MET A 1 12.33 -1.53 35.38
C MET A 1 11.82 -0.19 34.86
N GLU A 2 12.71 0.77 34.54
CA GLU A 2 12.34 2.03 33.87
C GLU A 2 12.14 1.83 32.36
N ASP A 3 12.95 0.96 31.78
CA ASP A 3 12.87 0.37 30.45
C ASP A 3 11.46 -0.15 30.09
N GLU A 4 10.84 -0.98 30.92
CA GLU A 4 9.48 -1.51 30.68
C GLU A 4 8.39 -0.40 30.61
N SER A 5 8.53 0.65 31.43
CA SER A 5 7.63 1.81 31.44
C SER A 5 7.76 2.64 30.16
N ILE A 6 8.98 2.79 29.64
CA ILE A 6 9.25 3.49 28.38
C ILE A 6 8.63 2.73 27.21
N TYR A 7 8.78 1.39 27.14
CA TYR A 7 8.17 0.59 26.08
C TYR A 7 6.63 0.66 26.11
N SER A 8 6.03 0.57 27.29
CA SER A 8 4.57 0.73 27.46
C SER A 8 4.06 2.10 26.98
N ALA A 9 4.79 3.19 27.27
CA ALA A 9 4.45 4.53 26.82
C ALA A 9 4.61 4.71 25.29
N VAL A 10 5.58 4.03 24.68
CA VAL A 10 5.78 4.02 23.21
C VAL A 10 4.66 3.24 22.52
N ASP A 11 4.26 2.09 23.06
CA ASP A 11 3.16 1.28 22.53
C ASP A 11 1.82 2.02 22.59
N ALA A 12 1.54 2.73 23.69
CA ALA A 12 0.34 3.54 23.84
C ALA A 12 0.27 4.66 22.77
N ARG A 13 1.35 5.41 22.56
CA ARG A 13 1.43 6.44 21.51
C ARG A 13 1.33 5.84 20.11
N THR A 14 1.87 4.64 19.91
CA THR A 14 1.80 3.96 18.61
C THR A 14 0.38 3.49 18.31
N ALA A 15 -0.33 2.95 19.32
CA ALA A 15 -1.72 2.57 19.21
C ALA A 15 -2.64 3.77 18.88
N GLU A 16 -2.41 4.93 19.51
CA GLU A 16 -3.12 6.18 19.18
C GLU A 16 -2.92 6.58 17.71
N ARG A 17 -1.66 6.53 17.23
CA ARG A 17 -1.35 6.85 15.82
C ARG A 17 -1.92 5.86 14.81
N ILE A 18 -2.08 4.59 15.21
CA ILE A 18 -2.72 3.56 14.38
C ILE A 18 -4.23 3.80 14.29
N ALA A 19 -4.87 4.27 15.36
CA ALA A 19 -6.30 4.56 15.38
C ALA A 19 -6.69 5.73 14.45
N ASP A 20 -5.79 6.70 14.27
CA ASP A 20 -5.98 7.86 13.38
C ASP A 20 -5.75 7.54 11.89
N ALA A 21 -5.23 6.36 11.57
CA ALA A 21 -5.06 5.97 10.18
C ALA A 21 -6.45 5.83 9.52
N PRO A 22 -6.68 6.44 8.33
CA PRO A 22 -7.95 6.29 7.64
C PRO A 22 -8.18 4.80 7.37
N LEU A 23 -9.23 4.25 7.99
CA LEU A 23 -9.60 2.85 7.82
C LEU A 23 -9.82 2.57 6.32
N PRO A 24 -9.40 1.40 5.81
CA PRO A 24 -9.64 1.03 4.42
C PRO A 24 -11.15 1.08 4.16
N THR A 25 -11.59 2.09 3.41
CA THR A 25 -13.00 2.24 3.07
C THR A 25 -13.43 1.05 2.21
N ARG A 26 -14.72 0.69 2.29
CA ARG A 26 -15.30 -0.38 1.46
C ARG A 26 -14.95 -0.23 -0.04
N GLY A 27 -14.79 1.01 -0.51
CA GLY A 27 -14.33 1.31 -1.88
C GLY A 27 -12.89 0.85 -2.16
N THR A 28 -11.94 1.13 -1.26
CA THR A 28 -10.54 0.70 -1.42
C THR A 28 -10.40 -0.83 -1.36
N LEU A 29 -11.19 -1.50 -0.53
CA LEU A 29 -11.24 -2.97 -0.48
C LEU A 29 -11.78 -3.57 -1.78
N ARG A 30 -12.90 -3.04 -2.30
CA ARG A 30 -13.50 -3.53 -3.56
C ARG A 30 -12.58 -3.33 -4.76
N LEU A 31 -11.88 -2.21 -4.83
CA LEU A 31 -10.90 -1.96 -5.90
C LEU A 31 -9.71 -2.91 -5.80
N ARG A 32 -9.24 -3.21 -4.59
CA ARG A 32 -8.17 -4.19 -4.35
C ARG A 32 -8.58 -5.62 -4.66
N GLN A 33 -9.84 -5.99 -4.46
CA GLN A 33 -10.33 -7.36 -4.72
C GLN A 33 -10.77 -7.59 -6.18
N ASN A 34 -10.87 -6.53 -6.99
CA ASN A 34 -11.30 -6.66 -8.38
C ASN A 34 -10.18 -7.21 -9.27
N LEU A 35 -10.25 -8.51 -9.58
CA LEU A 35 -9.28 -9.19 -10.44
C LEU A 35 -9.21 -8.59 -11.85
N VAL A 36 -10.34 -8.16 -12.43
CA VAL A 36 -10.36 -7.53 -13.76
C VAL A 36 -9.54 -6.23 -13.74
N PHE A 37 -9.71 -5.41 -12.70
CA PHE A 37 -8.95 -4.18 -12.53
C PHE A 37 -7.46 -4.44 -12.28
N GLN A 38 -7.13 -5.46 -11.48
CA GLN A 38 -5.74 -5.88 -11.26
C GLN A 38 -5.08 -6.35 -12.56
N SER A 39 -5.75 -7.20 -13.34
CA SER A 39 -5.25 -7.69 -14.64
C SER A 39 -5.03 -6.55 -15.62
N TRP A 40 -5.98 -5.61 -15.73
CA TRP A 40 -5.83 -4.41 -16.56
C TRP A 40 -4.61 -3.57 -16.16
N ARG A 41 -4.46 -3.30 -14.86
CA ARG A 41 -3.32 -2.53 -14.32
C ARG A 41 -2.00 -3.25 -14.60
N PHE A 42 -1.96 -4.57 -14.42
CA PHE A 42 -0.78 -5.39 -14.72
C PHE A 42 -0.39 -5.28 -16.20
N VAL A 43 -1.33 -5.50 -17.12
CA VAL A 43 -1.08 -5.39 -18.56
C VAL A 43 -0.60 -3.98 -18.93
N SER A 44 -1.26 -2.94 -18.43
CA SER A 44 -0.91 -1.54 -18.72
C SER A 44 0.53 -1.20 -18.31
N ILE A 45 0.97 -1.65 -17.13
CA ILE A 45 2.33 -1.41 -16.64
C ILE A 45 3.35 -2.15 -17.50
N ASN A 46 3.11 -3.44 -17.79
CA ASN A 46 4.01 -4.25 -18.61
C ASN A 46 4.13 -3.69 -20.05
N LEU A 47 3.02 -3.22 -20.63
CA LEU A 47 3.03 -2.55 -21.94
C LEU A 47 3.82 -1.24 -21.93
N LYS A 48 3.73 -0.45 -20.85
CA LYS A 48 4.52 0.78 -20.70
C LYS A 48 6.02 0.47 -20.65
N MET A 49 6.42 -0.57 -19.92
CA MET A 49 7.81 -1.02 -19.87
C MET A 49 8.29 -1.50 -21.25
N MET A 50 7.51 -2.35 -21.91
CA MET A 50 7.76 -2.79 -23.30
C MET A 50 7.96 -1.61 -24.25
N ARG A 51 7.09 -0.59 -24.17
CA ARG A 51 7.20 0.62 -25.00
C ARG A 51 8.49 1.37 -24.75
N ILE A 52 8.93 1.51 -23.49
CA ILE A 52 10.20 2.17 -23.16
C ILE A 52 11.38 1.36 -23.69
N ILE A 53 11.37 0.03 -23.53
CA ILE A 53 12.43 -0.86 -24.02
C ILE A 53 12.53 -0.80 -25.55
N HIS A 54 11.38 -0.84 -26.25
CA HIS A 54 11.32 -0.76 -27.70
C HIS A 54 11.74 0.62 -28.22
N SER A 55 11.33 1.69 -27.53
CA SER A 55 11.65 3.06 -27.93
C SER A 55 13.08 3.48 -27.57
N GLY A 56 13.78 2.74 -26.70
CA GLY A 56 15.17 2.97 -26.34
C GLY A 56 16.20 2.17 -27.14
N HIS A 57 15.75 1.21 -27.97
CA HIS A 57 16.59 0.41 -28.87
C HIS A 57 16.51 0.86 -30.34
N GLY A 58 16.01 2.08 -30.59
CA GLY A 58 15.94 2.72 -31.91
C GLY A 58 16.70 4.04 -31.94
#